data_AF-A0A1Q3XCP5-F1
#
_entry.id   AF-A0A1Q3XCP5-F1
#
_cell.length_a   1.000
_cell.length_b   1.000
_cell.length_c   1.000
_cell.angle_alpha   90.00
_cell.angle_beta   90.00
_cell.angle_gamma   90.00
#
_symmetry.space_group_name_H-M   'P 1'
#
loop_
_entity.id
_entity.type
_entity.pdbx_description
1 polymer ?
#
loop_
_entity_poly.entity_id
_entity_poly.type
_entity_poly.pdbx_seq_one_letter_code
_entity_poly.pdbx_strand_id
1 'polypeptide(L)' 'MNIDIVKNIYVSSFANTTAWEDFLNQLETGLELISHRDELPTQDLAEMKAANIALEYNRELMLSYLGV' A
#
# COMPACT_ATOMS: atom_id res chain seq x y z
N MET A 1 4.56 -5.60 -9.19
CA MET A 1 3.76 -5.75 -7.96
C MET A 1 3.32 -7.21 -7.83
N ASN A 2 3.45 -7.83 -6.65
CA ASN A 2 3.04 -9.22 -6.42
C ASN A 2 1.53 -9.30 -6.11
N ILE A 3 0.73 -9.83 -7.04
CA ILE A 3 -0.73 -9.80 -6.97
C ILE A 3 -1.31 -10.57 -5.77
N ASP A 4 -0.68 -11.65 -5.35
CA ASP A 4 -1.20 -12.47 -4.25
C ASP A 4 -1.09 -11.74 -2.91
N ILE A 5 0.02 -11.02 -2.70
CA ILE A 5 0.22 -10.15 -1.53
C ILE A 5 -0.81 -9.01 -1.51
N VAL A 6 -1.00 -8.35 -2.65
CA VAL A 6 -1.98 -7.25 -2.79
C VAL A 6 -3.39 -7.72 -2.45
N LYS A 7 -3.80 -8.87 -3.01
CA LYS A 7 -5.10 -9.46 -2.71
C LYS A 7 -5.24 -9.83 -1.24
N ASN A 8 -4.19 -10.39 -0.63
CA ASN A 8 -4.23 -10.77 0.78
C ASN A 8 -4.44 -9.54 1.67
N ILE A 9 -3.67 -8.47 1.47
CA ILE A 9 -3.80 -7.21 2.22
C ILE A 9 -5.20 -6.61 2.04
N TYR A 10 -5.71 -6.59 0.81
CA TYR A 10 -7.05 -6.09 0.55
C TYR A 10 -8.11 -6.87 1.33
N VAL A 11 -8.08 -8.21 1.22
CA VAL A 11 -9.07 -9.07 1.89
C VAL A 11 -8.95 -8.98 3.41
N SER A 12 -7.74 -8.94 3.97
CA SER A 12 -7.52 -8.92 5.41
C SER A 12 -7.86 -7.59 6.07
N SER A 13 -7.61 -6.47 5.37
CA SER A 13 -7.52 -5.16 6.02
C SER A 13 -8.47 -4.10 5.42
N PHE A 14 -8.91 -4.24 4.16
CA PHE A 14 -9.58 -3.13 3.43
C PHE A 14 -10.90 -3.49 2.73
N ALA A 15 -11.21 -4.78 2.53
CA ALA A 15 -12.36 -5.22 1.73
C ALA A 15 -13.73 -4.75 2.25
N ASN A 16 -13.83 -4.41 3.53
CA ASN A 16 -15.06 -3.91 4.14
C ASN A 16 -15.20 -2.38 4.07
N THR A 17 -14.15 -1.65 3.70
CA THR A 17 -14.10 -0.19 3.79
C THR A 17 -13.79 0.50 2.47
N THR A 18 -13.25 -0.21 1.49
CA THR A 18 -12.74 0.37 0.24
C THR A 18 -13.00 -0.58 -0.91
N ALA A 19 -13.43 -0.06 -2.06
CA ALA A 19 -13.57 -0.86 -3.27
C ALA A 19 -12.19 -1.31 -3.77
N TRP A 20 -12.13 -2.46 -4.44
CA TRP A 20 -10.89 -3.02 -4.95
C TRP A 20 -10.11 -2.05 -5.85
N GLU A 21 -10.80 -1.38 -6.77
CA GLU A 21 -10.19 -0.42 -7.71
C GLU A 21 -9.62 0.79 -6.97
N ASP A 22 -10.35 1.33 -5.99
CA ASP A 22 -9.88 2.46 -5.16
C ASP A 22 -8.68 2.07 -4.30
N PHE A 23 -8.66 0.84 -3.80
CA PHE A 23 -7.52 0.30 -3.06
C PHE A 23 -6.28 0.17 -3.95
N LEU A 24 -6.44 -0.34 -5.18
CA LEU A 24 -5.33 -0.44 -6.14
C LEU A 24 -4.77 0.94 -6.49
N ASN A 25 -5.63 1.91 -6.76
CA ASN A 25 -5.21 3.29 -7.04
C ASN A 25 -4.43 3.87 -5.85
N GLN A 26 -4.92 3.68 -4.61
CA GLN A 26 -4.21 4.15 -3.42
C GLN A 26 -2.88 3.42 -3.20
N LEU A 27 -2.79 2.14 -3.51
CA LEU A 27 -1.52 1.41 -3.43
C LEU A 27 -0.51 1.93 -4.45
N GLU A 28 -0.92 2.17 -5.69
CA GLU A 28 -0.05 2.72 -6.74
C GLU A 28 0.42 4.14 -6.38
N THR A 29 -0.50 5.03 -6.00
CA THR A 29 -0.17 6.37 -5.50
C THR A 29 0.78 6.29 -4.31
N GLY A 30 0.52 5.39 -3.36
CA GLY A 30 1.36 5.20 -2.19
C GLY A 30 2.79 4.75 -2.54
N LEU A 31 2.92 3.82 -3.49
CA LEU A 31 4.21 3.32 -3.97
C LEU A 31 5.02 4.42 -4.66
N GLU A 32 4.36 5.26 -5.45
CA GLU A 32 4.97 6.44 -6.07
C GLU A 32 5.43 7.44 -5.00
N LEU A 33 4.56 7.78 -4.03
CA LEU A 33 4.87 8.72 -2.95
C LEU A 33 6.08 8.28 -2.11
N ILE A 34 6.13 7.01 -1.67
CA ILE A 34 7.24 6.55 -0.82
C ILE A 34 8.57 6.43 -1.60
N SER A 35 8.51 6.35 -2.93
CA SER A 35 9.71 6.40 -3.78
C SER A 35 10.28 7.82 -3.92
N HIS A 36 9.45 8.85 -3.76
CA HIS A 36 9.82 10.27 -3.77
C HIS A 36 9.86 10.84 -2.35
N ARG A 37 10.85 10.35 -1.58
CA ARG A 37 10.97 10.48 -0.12
C ARG A 37 10.91 11.92 0.44
N ASP A 38 11.22 12.91 -0.38
CA ASP A 38 11.30 14.32 0.03
C ASP A 38 9.92 14.99 0.17
N GLU A 39 8.85 14.37 -0.34
CA GLU A 39 7.51 14.98 -0.42
C GLU A 39 6.56 14.55 0.70
N LEU A 40 6.86 13.46 1.43
CA LEU A 40 6.01 12.90 2.49
C LEU A 40 5.60 13.88 3.61
N PRO A 41 6.44 14.81 4.10
CA PRO A 41 6.08 15.69 5.22
C PRO A 41 5.00 16.73 4.92
N THR A 42 4.69 16.98 3.63
CA THR A 42 3.73 18.01 3.20
C THR A 42 2.42 17.44 2.66
N GLN A 43 2.24 16.12 2.72
CA GLN A 43 1.11 15.40 2.14
C GLN A 43 -0.15 15.51 2.99
N ASP A 44 -1.30 15.42 2.34
CA ASP A 44 -2.60 15.39 3.01
C ASP A 44 -2.94 14.01 3.62
N LEU A 45 -4.08 13.92 4.32
CA LEU A 45 -4.49 12.68 4.98
C LEU A 45 -4.75 11.53 3.99
N ALA A 46 -5.21 11.82 2.77
CA ALA A 46 -5.48 10.80 1.77
C ALA A 46 -4.17 10.22 1.20
N GLU A 47 -3.20 11.09 0.92
CA GLU A 47 -1.85 10.71 0.48
C GLU A 47 -1.10 9.92 1.56
N MET A 48 -1.25 10.29 2.84
CA MET A 48 -0.69 9.52 3.95
C MET A 48 -1.33 8.14 4.11
N LYS A 49 -2.62 7.99 3.82
CA LYS A 49 -3.29 6.67 3.78
C LYS A 49 -2.77 5.80 2.64
N ALA A 50 -2.61 6.39 1.45
CA ALA A 50 -2.00 5.74 0.30
C ALA A 50 -0.58 5.24 0.63
N ALA A 51 0.26 6.12 1.20
CA ALA A 51 1.61 5.76 1.64
C ALA A 51 1.60 4.61 2.66
N ASN A 52 0.67 4.60 3.62
CA ASN A 52 0.55 3.51 4.59
C ASN A 52 0.21 2.16 3.93
N ILE A 53 -0.71 2.14 2.95
CA ILE A 53 -1.03 0.94 2.17
C ILE A 53 0.22 0.40 1.45
N ALA A 54 1.02 1.29 0.86
CA ALA A 54 2.25 0.91 0.18
C ALA A 54 3.34 0.39 1.13
N LEU A 55 3.43 0.94 2.35
CA LEU A 55 4.33 0.44 3.39
C LEU A 55 3.92 -0.97 3.87
N GLU A 56 2.62 -1.22 4.02
CA GLU A 56 2.10 -2.56 4.37
C GLU A 56 2.44 -3.57 3.26
N TYR A 57 2.22 -3.21 2.00
CA TYR A 57 2.64 -4.02 0.86
C TYR A 57 4.14 -4.33 0.86
N ASN A 58 5.00 -3.33 1.07
CA ASN A 58 6.44 -3.54 1.10
C ASN A 58 6.89 -4.41 2.29
N ARG A 59 6.22 -4.30 3.44
CA ARG A 59 6.46 -5.16 4.59
C ARG A 59 6.13 -6.61 4.26
N GLU A 60 4.95 -6.89 3.73
CA GLU A 60 4.54 -8.25 3.35
C GLU A 60 5.42 -8.83 2.24
N LEU A 61 5.82 -8.00 1.26
CA LEU A 61 6.77 -8.39 0.24
C LEU A 61 8.11 -8.80 0.85
N MET A 62 8.63 -8.02 1.80
CA MET A 62 9.88 -8.34 2.51
C MET A 62 9.76 -9.65 3.31
N LEU A 63 8.64 -9.85 4.03
CA LEU A 63 8.39 -11.09 4.78
C LEU A 63 8.35 -12.31 3.84
N SER A 64 7.68 -12.19 2.69
CA SER A 64 7.62 -13.26 1.68
C SER A 64 9.01 -13.67 1.17
N TYR A 65 9.94 -12.70 1.02
CA TYR A 65 11.32 -12.98 0.63
C TYR A 65 12.16 -13.58 1.75
N LEU A 66 11.83 -13.30 3.01
CA LEU A 66 12.51 -13.86 4.17
C LEU A 66 11.99 -15.27 4.53
N GLY A 67 10.93 -15.75 3.86
CA GLY A 67 10.32 -17.05 4.13
C GLY A 67 9.59 -17.10 5.46
N VAL A 68 9.09 -15.96 5.94
CA VAL A 68 8.36 -15.79 7.21
C VAL A 68 6.90 -15.50 6.94
#